data_AF-A0A934UCF9-F1
#
_entry.id   AF-A0A934UCF9-F1
#
_cell.length_a   1.000
_cell.length_b   1.000
_cell.length_c   1.000
_cell.angle_alpha   90.00
_cell.angle_beta   90.00
_cell.angle_gamma   90.00
#
_symmetry.space_group_name_H-M   'P 1'
#
loop_
_entity.id
_entity.type
_entity.pdbx_description
1 polymer ?
#
loop_
_entity_poly.entity_id
_entity_poly.type
_entity_poly.pdbx_seq_one_letter_code
_entity_poly.pdbx_strand_id
1 'polypeptide(L)'
;MVNLLGKHVVYPFVAPGAHPDDPQRPEKYQEFIVDVDPATGAEIRSSCERESDTFLTPVFFNSDVLTKYRDNPERYKVQRLDVTCHGLWMIDIDINDEGLVQVWLGDIVNLPEIEREHWLNYNVAPRGGVTITRALRDLAGEWVADERPDPAALRNARSDLNATFRTRYGVDLYRDLSAADARDFECLALCSNSTDRQRDYGIIILAKGLVEAIDVKVLRRLAGLDENAPSLNALQKLIETLGGNANVILGPLRLLQGLRSTGAAHVKGNNFESTLAKAGLLPLPPDKQFEQIVERATFALQSLTQLFNGETVECEGAAG
;
A
#
# COMPACT_ATOMS: atom_id res chain seq x y z
N MET A 1 46.99 -3.40 -24.92
CA MET A 1 46.62 -2.33 -25.87
C MET A 1 45.18 -1.98 -25.57
N VAL A 2 44.93 -0.89 -24.82
CA VAL A 2 43.58 -0.45 -24.47
C VAL A 2 43.13 0.55 -25.54
N ASN A 3 42.21 0.14 -26.41
CA ASN A 3 41.56 1.05 -27.34
C ASN A 3 40.43 1.77 -26.60
N LEU A 4 40.67 3.03 -26.24
CA LEU A 4 39.62 3.99 -25.89
C LEU A 4 38.94 4.46 -27.18
N LEU A 5 37.77 3.92 -27.49
CA LEU A 5 36.90 4.38 -28.57
C LEU A 5 35.81 5.28 -27.99
N GLY A 6 35.81 6.55 -28.41
CA GLY A 6 34.71 7.50 -28.20
C GLY A 6 34.91 8.46 -27.03
N LYS A 7 35.68 9.54 -27.23
CA LYS A 7 35.49 10.76 -26.43
C LYS A 7 34.31 11.52 -27.04
N HIS A 8 33.15 11.50 -26.39
CA HIS A 8 32.10 12.45 -26.71
C HIS A 8 32.60 13.85 -26.36
N VAL A 9 32.79 14.69 -27.38
CA VAL A 9 33.10 16.11 -27.18
C VAL A 9 31.76 16.80 -26.97
N VAL A 10 31.49 17.18 -25.72
CA VAL A 10 30.34 18.02 -25.37
C VAL A 10 30.74 19.47 -25.65
N TYR A 11 30.19 20.05 -26.71
CA TYR A 11 30.35 21.47 -26.99
C TYR A 11 29.46 22.29 -26.04
N PRO A 12 29.89 23.50 -25.63
CA PRO A 12 29.01 24.42 -24.91
C PRO A 12 27.78 24.75 -25.78
N PHE A 13 26.62 24.82 -25.15
CA PHE A 13 25.36 25.09 -25.85
C PHE A 13 25.32 26.52 -26.42
N VAL A 14 24.63 26.68 -27.55
CA VAL A 14 24.54 27.95 -28.31
C VAL A 14 23.76 29.03 -27.55
N ALA A 15 22.85 28.62 -26.65
CA ALA A 15 22.16 29.47 -25.71
C ALA A 15 21.91 28.70 -24.40
N PRO A 16 22.09 29.33 -23.23
CA PRO A 16 21.69 28.73 -21.96
C PRO A 16 20.16 28.53 -21.91
N GLY A 17 19.75 27.43 -21.32
CA GLY A 17 18.37 27.01 -21.08
C GLY A 17 17.67 26.27 -22.22
N ALA A 18 18.35 25.96 -23.32
CA ALA A 18 17.73 25.35 -24.50
C ALA A 18 17.62 23.81 -24.47
N HIS A 19 18.44 23.15 -23.66
CA HIS A 19 18.43 21.68 -23.53
C HIS A 19 17.63 21.26 -22.27
N PRO A 20 16.94 20.10 -22.27
CA PRO A 20 16.26 19.59 -21.07
C PRO A 20 17.18 19.46 -19.84
N ASP A 21 18.47 19.18 -20.08
CA ASP A 21 19.50 19.05 -19.04
C ASP A 21 20.25 20.37 -18.73
N ASP A 22 19.80 21.51 -19.25
CA ASP A 22 20.45 22.79 -19.00
C ASP A 22 20.05 23.36 -17.62
N PRO A 23 21.00 23.57 -16.69
CA PRO A 23 20.70 24.08 -15.35
C PRO A 23 20.20 25.54 -15.34
N GLN A 24 20.32 26.27 -16.45
CA GLN A 24 19.78 27.63 -16.61
C GLN A 24 18.43 27.64 -17.33
N ARG A 25 17.87 26.45 -17.66
CA ARG A 25 16.54 26.35 -18.24
C ARG A 25 15.51 26.87 -17.23
N PRO A 26 14.66 27.84 -17.60
CA PRO A 26 13.58 28.26 -16.73
C PRO A 26 12.67 27.06 -16.46
N GLU A 27 12.34 26.87 -15.19
CA GLU A 27 11.42 25.81 -14.78
C GLU A 27 10.05 26.05 -15.42
N LYS A 28 9.47 24.99 -15.98
CA LYS A 28 8.12 25.04 -16.54
C LYS A 28 7.12 24.57 -15.49
N TYR A 29 6.10 25.37 -15.25
CA TYR A 29 4.94 25.03 -14.44
C TYR A 29 3.79 24.62 -15.36
N GLN A 30 3.17 23.49 -15.03
CA GLN A 30 2.08 22.90 -15.79
C GLN A 30 0.73 23.46 -15.30
N GLU A 31 -0.24 23.55 -16.20
CA GLU A 31 -1.61 23.94 -15.87
C GLU A 31 -2.49 22.70 -15.73
N PHE A 32 -3.22 22.63 -14.62
CA PHE A 32 -4.09 21.51 -14.28
C PHE A 32 -5.55 21.96 -14.33
N ILE A 33 -6.44 21.04 -14.73
CA ILE A 33 -7.88 21.18 -14.64
C ILE A 33 -8.25 21.25 -13.16
N VAL A 34 -8.85 22.37 -12.76
CA VAL A 34 -9.30 22.64 -11.38
C VAL A 34 -10.82 22.69 -11.25
N ASP A 35 -11.53 22.91 -12.35
CA ASP A 35 -13.00 22.95 -12.39
C ASP A 35 -13.50 22.79 -13.83
N VAL A 36 -14.82 22.73 -14.01
CA VAL A 36 -15.51 22.73 -15.30
C VAL A 36 -16.58 23.82 -15.29
N ASP A 37 -16.55 24.70 -16.28
CA ASP A 37 -17.56 25.75 -16.44
C ASP A 37 -18.95 25.11 -16.60
N PRO A 38 -19.92 25.41 -15.72
CA PRO A 38 -21.22 24.74 -15.73
C PRO A 38 -22.11 25.15 -16.90
N ALA A 39 -21.86 26.29 -17.55
CA ALA A 39 -22.64 26.77 -18.68
C ALA A 39 -22.12 26.22 -20.01
N THR A 40 -20.80 26.08 -20.15
CA THR A 40 -20.15 25.70 -21.42
C THR A 40 -19.59 24.28 -21.43
N GLY A 41 -19.34 23.69 -20.25
CA GLY A 41 -18.63 22.41 -20.11
C GLY A 41 -17.13 22.52 -20.38
N ALA A 42 -16.59 23.73 -20.52
CA ALA A 42 -15.16 23.94 -20.75
C ALA A 42 -14.35 23.72 -19.47
N GLU A 43 -13.18 23.10 -19.60
CA GLU A 43 -12.25 22.92 -18.48
C GLU A 43 -11.68 24.27 -18.03
N ILE A 44 -11.74 24.53 -16.73
CA ILE A 44 -11.05 25.64 -16.08
C ILE A 44 -9.71 25.12 -15.59
N ARG A 45 -8.63 25.80 -15.99
CA ARG A 45 -7.26 25.40 -15.69
C ARG A 45 -6.53 26.45 -14.88
N SER A 46 -5.67 26.00 -13.98
CA SER A 46 -4.78 26.85 -13.18
C SER A 46 -3.35 26.32 -13.18
N SER A 47 -2.38 27.23 -13.23
CA SER A 47 -0.96 26.91 -13.09
C SER A 47 -0.65 26.34 -11.71
N CYS A 48 0.25 25.36 -11.62
CA CYS A 48 0.81 24.89 -10.34
C CYS A 48 1.91 25.81 -9.80
N GLU A 49 2.26 26.89 -10.49
CA GLU A 49 3.16 27.91 -9.96
C GLU A 49 2.63 28.45 -8.63
N ARG A 50 3.52 28.62 -7.65
CA ARG A 50 3.12 28.89 -6.27
C ARG A 50 2.48 30.27 -6.14
N GLU A 51 1.16 30.29 -6.04
CA GLU A 51 0.36 31.47 -5.70
C GLU A 51 -0.44 31.22 -4.41
N SER A 52 -0.55 32.24 -3.54
CA SER A 52 -1.20 32.08 -2.23
C SER A 52 -2.67 31.71 -2.33
N ASP A 53 -3.36 32.24 -3.32
CA ASP A 53 -4.82 32.18 -3.42
C ASP A 53 -5.31 30.87 -4.06
N THR A 54 -4.41 30.14 -4.72
CA THR A 54 -4.69 28.87 -5.42
C THR A 54 -4.02 27.66 -4.76
N PHE A 55 -3.26 27.86 -3.67
CA PHE A 55 -2.49 26.80 -3.03
C PHE A 55 -3.37 25.61 -2.63
N LEU A 56 -4.49 25.89 -1.94
CA LEU A 56 -5.46 24.89 -1.48
C LEU A 56 -6.57 24.61 -2.52
N THR A 57 -6.28 24.81 -3.81
CA THR A 57 -7.19 24.36 -4.87
C THR A 57 -7.05 22.84 -5.04
N PRO A 58 -8.14 22.05 -4.89
CA PRO A 58 -8.06 20.60 -5.05
C PRO A 58 -7.97 20.25 -6.53
N VAL A 59 -7.04 19.36 -6.87
CA VAL A 59 -6.81 18.86 -8.22
C VAL A 59 -6.96 17.35 -8.22
N PHE A 60 -7.59 16.80 -9.25
CA PHE A 60 -7.97 15.40 -9.30
C PHE A 60 -7.29 14.66 -10.44
N PHE A 61 -6.96 13.40 -10.17
CA PHE A 61 -6.22 12.54 -11.07
C PHE A 61 -6.85 11.15 -11.12
N ASN A 62 -6.78 10.51 -12.28
CA ASN A 62 -7.04 9.09 -12.39
C ASN A 62 -6.05 8.32 -11.50
N SER A 63 -6.53 7.33 -10.75
CA SER A 63 -5.72 6.55 -9.80
C SER A 63 -4.55 5.78 -10.42
N ASP A 64 -4.54 5.60 -11.74
CA ASP A 64 -3.41 5.04 -12.47
C ASP A 64 -2.14 5.91 -12.38
N VAL A 65 -2.26 7.19 -11.99
CA VAL A 65 -1.10 8.06 -11.70
C VAL A 65 -0.17 7.43 -10.67
N LEU A 66 -0.71 6.63 -9.74
CA LEU A 66 0.04 5.98 -8.67
C LEU A 66 0.72 4.67 -9.10
N THR A 67 0.29 4.06 -10.22
CA THR A 67 0.80 2.76 -10.68
C THR A 67 2.30 2.79 -10.93
N LYS A 68 2.82 3.87 -11.53
CA LYS A 68 4.27 4.10 -11.73
C LYS A 68 5.05 3.95 -10.43
N TYR A 69 4.55 4.55 -9.35
CA TYR A 69 5.26 4.57 -8.06
C TYR A 69 5.14 3.22 -7.35
N ARG A 70 3.97 2.58 -7.40
CA ARG A 70 3.72 1.25 -6.82
C ARG A 70 4.59 0.16 -7.44
N ASP A 71 4.74 0.18 -8.75
CA ASP A 71 5.48 -0.85 -9.50
C ASP A 71 7.01 -0.67 -9.39
N ASN A 72 7.49 0.37 -8.71
CA ASN A 72 8.91 0.67 -8.53
C ASN A 72 9.26 0.89 -7.04
N PRO A 73 9.08 -0.12 -6.17
CA PRO A 73 9.33 -0.02 -4.72
C PRO A 73 10.81 0.21 -4.37
N GLU A 74 11.72 0.01 -5.33
CA GLU A 74 13.14 0.36 -5.15
C GLU A 74 13.38 1.87 -5.07
N ARG A 75 12.47 2.68 -5.62
CA ARG A 75 12.62 4.14 -5.73
C ARG A 75 11.56 4.91 -4.97
N TYR A 76 10.36 4.38 -4.89
CA TYR A 76 9.21 5.08 -4.33
C TYR A 76 8.57 4.30 -3.19
N LYS A 77 7.98 5.03 -2.25
CA LYS A 77 7.09 4.46 -1.23
C LYS A 77 5.74 5.15 -1.37
N VAL A 78 4.72 4.35 -1.66
CA VAL A 78 3.32 4.80 -1.71
C VAL A 78 2.70 4.45 -0.37
N GLN A 79 2.23 5.46 0.35
CA GLN A 79 1.54 5.31 1.62
C GLN A 79 0.07 5.70 1.45
N ARG A 80 -0.69 5.61 2.54
CA ARG A 80 -2.11 5.99 2.51
C ARG A 80 -2.28 7.49 2.23
N LEU A 81 -1.38 8.32 2.75
CA LEU A 81 -1.52 9.78 2.76
C LEU A 81 -0.50 10.49 1.87
N ASP A 82 0.51 9.78 1.35
CA ASP A 82 1.60 10.40 0.61
C ASP A 82 2.24 9.43 -0.39
N VAL A 83 2.97 10.02 -1.35
CA VAL A 83 3.96 9.34 -2.19
C VAL A 83 5.30 9.99 -1.97
N THR A 84 6.32 9.19 -1.71
CA THR A 84 7.69 9.67 -1.47
C THR A 84 8.70 9.04 -2.42
N CYS A 85 9.75 9.79 -2.74
CA CYS A 85 10.91 9.33 -3.49
C CYS A 85 12.18 9.51 -2.63
N HIS A 86 12.50 8.54 -1.76
CA HIS A 86 13.73 8.48 -0.93
C HIS A 86 14.26 9.82 -0.38
N GLY A 87 13.38 10.69 0.11
CA GLY A 87 13.74 12.01 0.67
C GLY A 87 14.06 13.11 -0.35
N LEU A 88 13.95 12.85 -1.66
CA LEU A 88 14.08 13.86 -2.71
C LEU A 88 12.82 14.72 -2.81
N TRP A 89 11.66 14.09 -2.75
CA TRP A 89 10.37 14.77 -2.77
C TRP A 89 9.29 13.89 -2.12
N MET A 90 8.22 14.56 -1.71
CA MET A 90 6.99 13.98 -1.19
C MET A 90 5.80 14.76 -1.73
N ILE A 91 4.68 14.09 -1.96
CA ILE A 91 3.40 14.74 -2.24
C ILE A 91 2.29 14.06 -1.44
N ASP A 92 1.48 14.87 -0.77
CA ASP A 92 0.35 14.40 0.03
C ASP A 92 -0.85 14.12 -0.86
N ILE A 93 -1.35 12.89 -0.77
CA ILE A 93 -2.44 12.37 -1.58
C ILE A 93 -3.62 11.97 -0.72
N ASP A 94 -4.77 11.89 -1.36
CA ASP A 94 -5.95 11.21 -0.85
C ASP A 94 -6.71 10.57 -2.01
N ILE A 95 -7.57 9.60 -1.72
CA ILE A 95 -8.41 8.97 -2.72
C ILE A 95 -9.86 9.11 -2.27
N ASN A 96 -10.67 9.79 -3.07
CA ASN A 96 -12.07 10.01 -2.75
C ASN A 96 -12.96 8.83 -3.16
N ASP A 97 -14.26 8.94 -2.87
CA ASP A 97 -15.25 7.88 -3.13
C ASP A 97 -15.44 7.56 -4.62
N GLU A 98 -15.05 8.47 -5.51
CA GLU A 98 -15.03 8.28 -6.97
C GLU A 98 -13.75 7.55 -7.45
N GLY A 99 -12.84 7.19 -6.53
CA GLY A 99 -11.57 6.55 -6.84
C GLY A 99 -10.55 7.49 -7.49
N LEU A 100 -10.75 8.80 -7.38
CA LEU A 100 -9.82 9.80 -7.89
C LEU A 100 -8.78 10.17 -6.84
N VAL A 101 -7.53 10.29 -7.28
CA VAL A 101 -6.45 10.78 -6.44
C VAL A 101 -6.55 12.29 -6.39
N GLN A 102 -6.62 12.84 -5.17
CA GLN A 102 -6.67 14.27 -4.91
C GLN A 102 -5.34 14.76 -4.32
N VAL A 103 -4.88 15.92 -4.78
CA VAL A 103 -3.75 16.68 -4.22
C VAL A 103 -4.09 18.16 -4.19
N TRP A 104 -3.41 18.93 -3.36
CA TRP A 104 -3.49 20.39 -3.43
C TRP A 104 -2.60 20.91 -4.57
N LEU A 105 -3.13 21.84 -5.37
CA LEU A 105 -2.40 22.40 -6.52
C LEU A 105 -1.03 22.95 -6.11
N GLY A 106 -0.97 23.62 -4.97
CA GLY A 106 0.26 24.20 -4.42
C GLY A 106 1.32 23.17 -3.99
N ASP A 107 0.95 21.90 -3.77
CA ASP A 107 1.91 20.84 -3.44
C ASP A 107 2.60 20.28 -4.68
N ILE A 108 1.94 20.33 -5.84
CA ILE A 108 2.47 19.83 -7.11
C ILE A 108 3.76 20.57 -7.50
N VAL A 109 3.89 21.85 -7.15
CA VAL A 109 5.09 22.66 -7.44
C VAL A 109 6.37 22.05 -6.86
N ASN A 110 6.26 21.29 -5.76
CA ASN A 110 7.40 20.70 -5.07
C ASN A 110 7.91 19.42 -5.76
N LEU A 111 7.15 18.88 -6.71
CA LEU A 111 7.58 17.75 -7.53
C LEU A 111 8.57 18.20 -8.60
N PRO A 112 9.56 17.38 -8.99
CA PRO A 112 10.38 17.64 -10.17
C PRO A 112 9.53 17.81 -11.43
N GLU A 113 9.98 18.59 -12.42
CA GLU A 113 9.24 18.86 -13.66
C GLU A 113 8.75 17.58 -14.36
N ILE A 114 9.60 16.54 -14.45
CA ILE A 114 9.23 15.25 -15.04
C ILE A 114 8.11 14.54 -14.29
N GLU A 115 8.02 14.73 -12.97
CA GLU A 115 6.94 14.19 -12.17
C GLU A 115 5.67 15.03 -12.38
N ARG A 116 5.76 16.37 -12.41
CA ARG A 116 4.60 17.21 -12.73
C ARG A 116 3.99 16.89 -14.11
N GLU A 117 4.83 16.63 -15.11
CA GLU A 117 4.39 16.16 -16.43
C GLU A 117 3.73 14.78 -16.37
N HIS A 118 4.26 13.85 -15.55
CA HIS A 118 3.60 12.57 -15.30
C HIS A 118 2.21 12.77 -14.71
N TRP A 119 2.08 13.58 -13.65
CA TRP A 119 0.78 13.88 -13.03
C TRP A 119 -0.18 14.54 -14.02
N LEU A 120 0.28 15.47 -14.87
CA LEU A 120 -0.53 16.15 -15.88
C LEU A 120 -1.23 15.16 -16.83
N ASN A 121 -0.57 14.07 -17.21
CA ASN A 121 -1.15 13.04 -18.10
C ASN A 121 -2.35 12.31 -17.49
N TYR A 122 -2.50 12.33 -16.18
CA TYR A 122 -3.60 11.69 -15.46
C TYR A 122 -4.60 12.68 -14.88
N ASN A 123 -4.41 13.98 -15.10
CA ASN A 123 -5.31 15.00 -14.59
C ASN A 123 -6.69 14.89 -15.25
N VAL A 124 -7.73 14.93 -14.44
CA VAL A 124 -9.13 14.80 -14.87
C VAL A 124 -9.97 15.91 -14.23
N ALA A 125 -11.14 16.17 -14.83
CA ALA A 125 -12.12 17.08 -14.26
C ALA A 125 -12.51 16.65 -12.82
N PRO A 126 -12.69 17.59 -11.89
CA PRO A 126 -13.08 17.30 -10.51
C PRO A 126 -14.38 16.51 -10.42
N ARG A 127 -14.38 15.46 -9.61
CA ARG A 127 -15.57 14.69 -9.20
C ARG A 127 -15.38 14.17 -7.78
N GLY A 128 -16.46 14.00 -7.02
CA GLY A 128 -16.43 13.47 -5.65
C GLY A 128 -15.92 14.45 -4.59
N GLY A 129 -15.10 15.45 -4.97
CA GLY A 129 -14.60 16.47 -4.05
C GLY A 129 -13.50 15.95 -3.10
N VAL A 130 -13.14 16.79 -2.14
CA VAL A 130 -12.17 16.47 -1.07
C VAL A 130 -12.90 15.64 0.00
N THR A 131 -12.29 14.56 0.48
CA THR A 131 -12.90 13.75 1.55
C THR A 131 -13.02 14.53 2.85
N ILE A 132 -13.99 14.17 3.68
CA ILE A 132 -14.16 14.78 5.00
C ILE A 132 -12.91 14.59 5.86
N THR A 133 -12.30 13.41 5.83
CA THR A 133 -11.08 13.08 6.56
C THR A 133 -9.94 14.01 6.18
N ARG A 134 -9.72 14.24 4.88
CA ARG A 134 -8.68 15.17 4.43
C ARG A 134 -9.01 16.62 4.76
N ALA A 135 -10.25 17.05 4.62
CA ALA A 135 -10.65 18.40 4.99
C ALA A 135 -10.41 18.68 6.48
N LEU A 136 -10.77 17.76 7.37
CA LEU A 136 -10.53 17.90 8.81
C LEU A 136 -9.04 17.90 9.15
N ARG A 137 -8.26 17.01 8.53
CA ARG A 137 -6.81 16.93 8.75
C ARG A 137 -6.07 18.17 8.26
N ASP A 138 -6.30 18.58 7.01
CA ASP A 138 -5.50 19.60 6.33
C ASP A 138 -5.99 21.03 6.63
N LEU A 139 -7.30 21.22 6.85
CA LEU A 139 -7.90 22.55 7.02
C LEU A 139 -8.28 22.85 8.48
N ALA A 140 -8.71 21.85 9.24
CA ALA A 140 -9.08 22.02 10.65
C ALA A 140 -7.97 21.62 11.63
N GLY A 141 -6.90 20.94 11.17
CA GLY A 141 -5.79 20.48 12.00
C GLY A 141 -6.20 19.38 12.99
N GLU A 142 -7.25 18.63 12.67
CA GLU A 142 -7.76 17.56 13.54
C GLU A 142 -7.06 16.22 13.26
N TRP A 143 -6.83 15.46 14.33
CA TRP A 143 -6.37 14.08 14.23
C TRP A 143 -7.58 13.17 13.96
N VAL A 144 -7.74 12.75 12.71
CA VAL A 144 -8.85 11.88 12.29
C VAL A 144 -8.31 10.49 12.00
N ALA A 145 -8.96 9.47 12.54
CA ALA A 145 -8.66 8.08 12.19
C ALA A 145 -9.08 7.82 10.74
N ASP A 146 -8.20 7.18 9.97
CA ASP A 146 -8.54 6.75 8.62
C ASP A 146 -9.45 5.52 8.68
N GLU A 147 -10.51 5.52 7.89
CA GLU A 147 -11.41 4.36 7.77
C GLU A 147 -10.73 3.22 6.98
N ARG A 148 -9.72 3.53 6.17
CA ARG A 148 -8.98 2.53 5.39
C ARG A 148 -7.89 1.89 6.25
N PRO A 149 -7.65 0.58 6.11
CA PRO A 149 -6.63 -0.12 6.88
C PRO A 149 -5.22 0.34 6.50
N ASP A 150 -4.35 0.45 7.48
CA ASP A 150 -2.96 0.87 7.26
C ASP A 150 -2.01 -0.35 7.17
N PRO A 151 -1.32 -0.58 6.03
CA PRO A 151 -0.27 -1.58 5.94
C PRO A 151 0.86 -1.39 6.98
N ALA A 152 1.11 -0.18 7.48
CA ALA A 152 2.06 0.03 8.57
C ALA A 152 1.57 -0.57 9.90
N ALA A 153 0.29 -0.45 10.22
CA ALA A 153 -0.29 -1.13 11.39
C ALA A 153 -0.16 -2.66 11.30
N LEU A 154 -0.31 -3.24 10.10
CA LEU A 154 -0.06 -4.66 9.85
C LEU A 154 1.41 -5.04 10.10
N ARG A 155 2.35 -4.23 9.62
CA ARG A 155 3.80 -4.45 9.83
C ARG A 155 4.16 -4.36 11.31
N ASN A 156 3.59 -3.40 12.02
CA ASN A 156 3.77 -3.26 13.48
C ASN A 156 3.22 -4.47 14.21
N ALA A 157 1.98 -4.89 13.91
CA ALA A 157 1.38 -6.08 14.51
C ALA A 157 2.21 -7.36 14.27
N ARG A 158 2.82 -7.50 13.09
CA ARG A 158 3.76 -8.61 12.80
C ARG A 158 5.03 -8.52 13.67
N SER A 159 5.59 -7.32 13.82
CA SER A 159 6.78 -7.07 14.64
C SER A 159 6.52 -7.38 16.11
N ASP A 160 5.40 -6.88 16.64
CA ASP A 160 4.97 -7.06 18.03
C ASP A 160 4.69 -8.54 18.34
N LEU A 161 4.04 -9.24 17.40
CA LEU A 161 3.83 -10.68 17.50
C LEU A 161 5.17 -11.42 17.61
N ASN A 162 6.15 -11.10 16.74
CA ASN A 162 7.44 -11.76 16.76
C ASN A 162 8.22 -11.47 18.05
N ALA A 163 8.20 -10.23 18.54
CA ALA A 163 8.83 -9.83 19.78
C ALA A 163 8.20 -10.52 21.00
N THR A 164 6.87 -10.61 21.02
CA THR A 164 6.10 -11.30 22.06
C THR A 164 6.40 -12.78 22.07
N PHE A 165 6.40 -13.41 20.89
CA PHE A 165 6.73 -14.83 20.74
C PHE A 165 8.16 -15.13 21.21
N ARG A 166 9.13 -14.28 20.86
CA ARG A 166 10.51 -14.36 21.33
C ARG A 166 10.61 -14.23 22.84
N THR A 167 9.89 -13.29 23.45
CA THR A 167 9.86 -13.12 24.90
C THR A 167 9.33 -14.38 25.60
N ARG A 168 8.29 -15.01 25.04
CA ARG A 168 7.67 -16.20 25.63
C ARG A 168 8.48 -17.49 25.44
N TYR A 169 9.05 -17.71 24.26
CA TYR A 169 9.64 -18.99 23.86
C TYR A 169 11.17 -18.96 23.64
N GLY A 170 11.80 -17.78 23.74
CA GLY A 170 13.24 -17.58 23.54
C GLY A 170 13.71 -17.74 22.09
N VAL A 171 12.79 -17.80 21.12
CA VAL A 171 13.09 -17.97 19.69
C VAL A 171 12.10 -17.18 18.84
N ASP A 172 12.47 -16.87 17.61
CA ASP A 172 11.62 -16.10 16.69
C ASP A 172 10.51 -16.96 16.08
N LEU A 173 9.35 -16.34 15.84
CA LEU A 173 8.26 -16.95 15.09
C LEU A 173 8.53 -16.93 13.59
N TYR A 174 9.10 -15.84 13.11
CA TYR A 174 9.37 -15.62 11.68
C TYR A 174 10.85 -15.81 11.36
N ARG A 175 11.09 -16.44 10.22
CA ARG A 175 12.39 -16.43 9.54
C ARG A 175 12.59 -15.09 8.83
N ASP A 176 13.85 -14.77 8.59
CA ASP A 176 14.19 -13.63 7.74
C ASP A 176 13.66 -13.84 6.33
N LEU A 177 13.05 -12.79 5.79
CA LEU A 177 12.67 -12.71 4.39
C LEU A 177 13.93 -12.52 3.53
N SER A 178 13.87 -12.94 2.27
CA SER A 178 14.90 -12.56 1.30
C SER A 178 14.92 -11.04 1.13
N ALA A 179 16.05 -10.46 0.71
CA ALA A 179 16.15 -9.01 0.55
C ALA A 179 15.06 -8.42 -0.39
N ALA A 180 14.65 -9.18 -1.41
CA ALA A 180 13.56 -8.79 -2.30
C ALA A 180 12.20 -8.85 -1.60
N ASP A 181 11.88 -9.97 -0.94
CA ASP A 181 10.58 -10.13 -0.26
C ASP A 181 10.43 -9.16 0.93
N ALA A 182 11.53 -8.86 1.63
CA ALA A 182 11.56 -7.88 2.71
C ALA A 182 11.23 -6.47 2.20
N ARG A 183 11.79 -6.09 1.04
CA ARG A 183 11.50 -4.81 0.39
C ARG A 183 10.04 -4.73 -0.06
N ASP A 184 9.54 -5.76 -0.74
CA ASP A 184 8.15 -5.81 -1.19
C ASP A 184 7.18 -5.71 -0.01
N PHE A 185 7.48 -6.37 1.12
CA PHE A 185 6.67 -6.30 2.33
C PHE A 185 6.72 -4.93 3.01
N GLU A 186 7.90 -4.29 3.08
CA GLU A 186 8.07 -2.95 3.64
C GLU A 186 7.38 -1.87 2.79
N CYS A 187 7.42 -2.02 1.47
CA CYS A 187 6.79 -1.11 0.51
C CYS A 187 5.32 -1.48 0.20
N LEU A 188 4.74 -2.48 0.89
CA LEU A 188 3.36 -2.87 0.68
C LEU A 188 2.42 -1.69 0.91
N ALA A 189 1.56 -1.45 -0.09
CA ALA A 189 0.59 -0.36 -0.13
C ALA A 189 -0.79 -0.88 -0.57
N LEU A 190 -1.87 -0.26 -0.06
CA LEU A 190 -3.25 -0.56 -0.50
C LEU A 190 -3.43 -0.32 -1.99
N CYS A 191 -4.35 -1.03 -2.65
CA CYS A 191 -4.61 -0.81 -4.07
C CYS A 191 -5.01 0.65 -4.34
N SER A 192 -4.40 1.27 -5.36
CA SER A 192 -4.78 2.61 -5.82
C SER A 192 -5.99 2.56 -6.74
N ASN A 193 -6.17 1.45 -7.45
CA ASN A 193 -7.27 1.21 -8.37
C ASN A 193 -7.86 -0.18 -8.17
N SER A 194 -9.02 -0.40 -8.76
CA SER A 194 -9.77 -1.64 -8.61
C SER A 194 -9.35 -2.75 -9.59
N THR A 195 -8.04 -2.91 -9.78
CA THR A 195 -7.51 -3.94 -10.68
C THR A 195 -7.18 -5.21 -9.92
N ASP A 196 -7.52 -6.35 -10.54
CA ASP A 196 -7.12 -7.68 -10.06
C ASP A 196 -5.60 -7.79 -9.85
N ARG A 197 -4.81 -7.17 -10.72
CA ARG A 197 -3.35 -7.21 -10.66
C ARG A 197 -2.80 -6.66 -9.35
N GLN A 198 -3.27 -5.50 -8.91
CA GLN A 198 -2.78 -4.88 -7.68
C GLN A 198 -3.21 -5.70 -6.45
N ARG A 199 -4.46 -6.18 -6.41
CA ARG A 199 -4.95 -7.06 -5.34
C ARG A 199 -4.11 -8.32 -5.24
N ASP A 200 -3.95 -9.02 -6.36
CA ASP A 200 -3.30 -10.33 -6.39
C ASP A 200 -1.81 -10.23 -6.01
N TYR A 201 -1.13 -9.18 -6.48
CA TYR A 201 0.25 -8.90 -6.07
C TYR A 201 0.35 -8.63 -4.57
N GLY A 202 -0.56 -7.81 -4.01
CA GLY A 202 -0.64 -7.57 -2.57
C GLY A 202 -0.88 -8.85 -1.75
N ILE A 203 -1.78 -9.73 -2.22
CA ILE A 203 -2.05 -11.04 -1.60
C ILE A 203 -0.78 -11.91 -1.55
N ILE A 204 0.01 -11.93 -2.64
CA ILE A 204 1.27 -12.67 -2.68
C ILE A 204 2.25 -12.13 -1.64
N ILE A 205 2.44 -10.81 -1.56
CA ILE A 205 3.35 -10.17 -0.61
C ILE A 205 2.93 -10.50 0.83
N LEU A 206 1.63 -10.36 1.15
CA LEU A 206 1.10 -10.68 2.47
C LEU A 206 1.30 -12.16 2.82
N ALA A 207 1.02 -13.08 1.91
CA ALA A 207 1.18 -14.51 2.18
C ALA A 207 2.65 -14.88 2.47
N LYS A 208 3.58 -14.31 1.71
CA LYS A 208 5.02 -14.46 1.95
C LYS A 208 5.43 -13.94 3.32
N GLY A 209 5.04 -12.71 3.65
CA GLY A 209 5.43 -12.03 4.88
C GLY A 209 4.78 -12.60 6.15
N LEU A 210 3.54 -13.10 6.06
CA LEU A 210 2.73 -13.47 7.21
C LEU A 210 2.58 -14.98 7.43
N VAL A 211 2.60 -15.78 6.37
CA VAL A 211 2.31 -17.22 6.46
C VAL A 211 3.54 -18.06 6.11
N GLU A 212 4.20 -17.76 5.00
CA GLU A 212 5.36 -18.54 4.54
C GLU A 212 6.62 -18.28 5.35
N ALA A 213 6.79 -17.03 5.82
CA ALA A 213 7.92 -16.65 6.66
C ALA A 213 7.89 -17.33 8.03
N ILE A 214 6.76 -17.89 8.46
CA ILE A 214 6.66 -18.61 9.74
C ILE A 214 7.68 -19.75 9.79
N ASP A 215 8.45 -19.84 10.88
CA ASP A 215 9.32 -20.97 11.14
C ASP A 215 8.49 -22.18 11.61
N VAL A 216 8.11 -23.00 10.62
CA VAL A 216 7.33 -24.21 10.88
C VAL A 216 8.07 -25.21 11.78
N LYS A 217 9.41 -25.24 11.80
CA LYS A 217 10.17 -26.16 12.64
C LYS A 217 10.03 -25.77 14.11
N VAL A 218 10.10 -24.48 14.40
CA VAL A 218 9.85 -23.93 15.74
C VAL A 218 8.43 -24.27 16.21
N LEU A 219 7.43 -24.04 15.36
CA LEU A 219 6.04 -24.35 15.71
C LEU A 219 5.80 -25.83 15.96
N ARG A 220 6.30 -26.72 15.10
CA ARG A 220 6.16 -28.18 15.26
C ARG A 220 6.77 -28.65 16.57
N ARG A 221 7.96 -28.16 16.91
CA ARG A 221 8.65 -28.48 18.17
C ARG A 221 7.84 -28.05 19.38
N LEU A 222 7.31 -26.83 19.39
CA LEU A 222 6.52 -26.31 20.51
C LEU A 222 5.13 -26.98 20.62
N ALA A 223 4.53 -27.35 19.48
CA ALA A 223 3.24 -28.03 19.42
C ALA A 223 3.30 -29.53 19.69
N GLY A 224 4.51 -30.12 19.72
CA GLY A 224 4.70 -31.57 19.82
C GLY A 224 4.17 -32.34 18.61
N LEU A 225 4.27 -31.76 17.42
CA LEU A 225 3.78 -32.35 16.16
C LEU A 225 4.90 -32.97 15.33
N ASP A 226 4.51 -33.83 14.38
CA ASP A 226 5.41 -34.44 13.42
C ASP A 226 6.09 -33.43 12.46
N GLU A 227 7.13 -33.90 11.76
CA GLU A 227 7.93 -33.09 10.83
C GLU A 227 7.21 -32.67 9.54
N ASN A 228 5.98 -33.14 9.29
CA ASN A 228 5.21 -32.85 8.07
C ASN A 228 4.00 -31.94 8.31
N ALA A 229 3.61 -31.69 9.56
CA ALA A 229 2.48 -30.83 9.90
C ALA A 229 2.63 -29.41 9.29
N PRO A 230 1.66 -28.89 8.50
CA PRO A 230 1.73 -27.54 7.93
C PRO A 230 1.81 -26.44 9.01
N SER A 231 2.42 -25.29 8.69
CA SER A 231 2.63 -24.18 9.64
C SER A 231 1.36 -23.70 10.32
N LEU A 232 0.27 -23.47 9.57
CA LEU A 232 -1.01 -23.05 10.13
C LEU A 232 -1.66 -24.11 11.04
N ASN A 233 -1.42 -25.40 10.78
CA ASN A 233 -1.92 -26.47 11.65
C ASN A 233 -1.10 -26.59 12.94
N ALA A 234 0.21 -26.38 12.86
CA ALA A 234 1.06 -26.30 14.04
C ALA A 234 0.73 -25.07 14.90
N LEU A 235 0.46 -23.93 14.27
CA LEU A 235 0.02 -22.73 14.96
C LEU A 235 -1.36 -22.92 15.61
N GLN A 236 -2.30 -23.58 14.91
CA GLN A 236 -3.61 -23.93 15.47
C GLN A 236 -3.47 -24.72 16.77
N LYS A 237 -2.63 -25.76 16.78
CA LYS A 237 -2.42 -26.59 17.97
C LYS A 237 -1.89 -25.77 19.15
N LEU A 238 -1.00 -24.82 18.91
CA LEU A 238 -0.50 -23.92 19.94
C LEU A 238 -1.59 -22.99 20.47
N ILE A 239 -2.38 -22.40 19.58
CA ILE A 239 -3.50 -21.54 19.96
C ILE A 239 -4.48 -22.29 20.88
N GLU A 240 -4.88 -23.50 20.48
CA GLU A 240 -5.79 -24.34 21.26
C GLU A 240 -5.20 -24.73 22.63
N THR A 241 -3.88 -25.00 22.67
CA THR A 241 -3.18 -25.32 23.93
C THR A 241 -3.14 -24.14 24.89
N LEU A 242 -3.13 -22.91 24.37
CA LEU A 242 -3.21 -21.68 25.15
C LEU A 242 -4.66 -21.28 25.48
N GLY A 243 -5.66 -22.08 25.09
CA GLY A 243 -7.08 -21.81 25.33
C GLY A 243 -7.71 -20.80 24.38
N GLY A 244 -7.03 -20.43 23.29
CA GLY A 244 -7.54 -19.51 22.27
C GLY A 244 -8.49 -20.18 21.27
N ASN A 245 -9.38 -19.39 20.67
CA ASN A 245 -10.25 -19.87 19.59
C ASN A 245 -9.52 -19.82 18.25
N ALA A 246 -8.94 -20.94 17.84
CA ALA A 246 -8.15 -21.02 16.61
C ALA A 246 -8.94 -20.71 15.33
N ASN A 247 -10.25 -20.95 15.28
CA ASN A 247 -11.06 -20.64 14.10
C ASN A 247 -11.16 -19.13 13.87
N VAL A 248 -11.33 -18.36 14.93
CA VAL A 248 -11.39 -16.88 14.87
C VAL A 248 -10.02 -16.31 14.53
N ILE A 249 -8.99 -16.73 15.28
CA ILE A 249 -7.65 -16.15 15.17
C ILE A 249 -6.96 -16.52 13.84
N LEU A 250 -7.10 -17.78 13.37
CA LEU A 250 -6.45 -18.22 12.13
C LEU A 250 -7.32 -18.07 10.89
N GLY A 251 -8.62 -17.77 11.02
CA GLY A 251 -9.52 -17.57 9.90
C GLY A 251 -8.94 -16.64 8.84
N PRO A 252 -8.46 -15.44 9.20
CA PRO A 252 -7.84 -14.49 8.26
C PRO A 252 -6.57 -15.03 7.57
N LEU A 253 -5.68 -15.71 8.31
CA LEU A 253 -4.44 -16.26 7.73
C LEU A 253 -4.72 -17.45 6.80
N ARG A 254 -5.75 -18.26 7.11
CA ARG A 254 -6.22 -19.35 6.25
C ARG A 254 -6.88 -18.80 4.99
N LEU A 255 -7.68 -17.74 5.10
CA LEU A 255 -8.24 -17.02 3.97
C LEU A 255 -7.13 -16.51 3.05
N LEU A 256 -6.15 -15.78 3.59
CA LEU A 256 -5.01 -15.25 2.86
C LEU A 256 -4.26 -16.35 2.10
N GLN A 257 -3.90 -17.44 2.78
CA GLN A 257 -3.19 -18.56 2.16
C GLN A 257 -4.06 -19.27 1.10
N GLY A 258 -5.37 -19.36 1.30
CA GLY A 258 -6.32 -19.91 0.33
C GLY A 258 -6.41 -19.07 -0.94
N LEU A 259 -6.55 -17.75 -0.82
CA LEU A 259 -6.57 -16.84 -1.98
C LEU A 259 -5.26 -16.89 -2.77
N ARG A 260 -4.15 -16.96 -2.05
CA ARG A 260 -2.82 -17.09 -2.66
C ARG A 260 -2.68 -18.39 -3.45
N SER A 261 -3.11 -19.53 -2.89
CA SER A 261 -2.95 -20.85 -3.53
C SER A 261 -4.00 -21.17 -4.61
N THR A 262 -5.10 -20.41 -4.69
CA THR A 262 -6.19 -20.70 -5.63
C THR A 262 -6.34 -19.71 -6.78
N GLY A 263 -5.69 -18.54 -6.75
CA GLY A 263 -5.83 -17.58 -7.85
C GLY A 263 -4.83 -16.43 -7.92
N ALA A 264 -4.22 -15.98 -6.81
CA ALA A 264 -3.24 -14.90 -6.91
C ALA A 264 -1.92 -15.37 -7.58
N ALA A 265 -1.49 -16.61 -7.29
CA ALA A 265 -0.28 -17.21 -7.85
C ALA A 265 -0.56 -18.25 -8.97
N HIS A 266 -1.82 -18.48 -9.33
CA HIS A 266 -2.27 -19.55 -10.23
C HIS A 266 -3.44 -19.09 -11.13
N VAL A 267 -3.82 -19.89 -12.13
CA VAL A 267 -5.00 -19.62 -12.95
C VAL A 267 -6.24 -19.56 -12.05
N LYS A 268 -6.95 -18.44 -12.07
CA LYS A 268 -8.19 -18.26 -11.32
C LYS A 268 -9.25 -19.22 -11.83
N GLY A 269 -9.93 -19.89 -10.90
CA GLY A 269 -11.08 -20.73 -11.18
C GLY A 269 -12.03 -20.75 -9.99
N ASN A 270 -13.00 -21.66 -10.02
CA ASN A 270 -14.10 -21.74 -9.05
C ASN A 270 -13.63 -21.76 -7.58
N ASN A 271 -12.42 -22.25 -7.30
CA ASN A 271 -11.87 -22.30 -5.94
C ASN A 271 -11.50 -20.92 -5.38
N PHE A 272 -11.03 -19.99 -6.24
CA PHE A 272 -10.71 -18.62 -5.82
C PHE A 272 -11.99 -17.85 -5.47
N GLU A 273 -12.98 -17.91 -6.36
CA GLU A 273 -14.30 -17.30 -6.13
C GLU A 273 -14.99 -17.89 -4.90
N SER A 274 -14.93 -19.22 -4.72
CA SER A 274 -15.48 -19.88 -3.52
C SER A 274 -14.78 -19.40 -2.24
N THR A 275 -13.48 -19.15 -2.29
CA THR A 275 -12.72 -18.64 -1.14
C THR A 275 -13.13 -17.21 -0.79
N LEU A 276 -13.29 -16.33 -1.80
CA LEU A 276 -13.82 -14.98 -1.60
C LEU A 276 -15.27 -15.00 -1.08
N ALA A 277 -16.13 -15.85 -1.65
CA ALA A 277 -17.53 -15.96 -1.27
C ALA A 277 -17.70 -16.38 0.20
N LYS A 278 -16.93 -17.39 0.65
CA LYS A 278 -16.93 -17.84 2.05
C LYS A 278 -16.51 -16.75 3.03
N ALA A 279 -15.70 -15.80 2.58
CA ALA A 279 -15.25 -14.66 3.38
C ALA A 279 -16.16 -13.42 3.26
N GLY A 280 -17.23 -13.48 2.45
CA GLY A 280 -18.10 -12.34 2.15
C GLY A 280 -17.48 -11.29 1.23
N LEU A 281 -16.35 -11.60 0.59
CA LEU A 281 -15.56 -10.62 -0.18
C LEU A 281 -15.91 -10.62 -1.67
N LEU A 282 -16.61 -11.64 -2.18
CA LEU A 282 -16.91 -11.77 -3.60
C LEU A 282 -17.67 -10.56 -4.21
N PRO A 283 -18.65 -9.93 -3.51
CA PRO A 283 -19.37 -8.77 -4.06
C PRO A 283 -18.52 -7.49 -4.12
N LEU A 284 -17.43 -7.44 -3.37
CA LEU A 284 -16.59 -6.25 -3.25
C LEU A 284 -15.68 -6.12 -4.46
N PRO A 285 -15.36 -4.89 -4.88
CA PRO A 285 -14.35 -4.65 -5.91
C PRO A 285 -12.94 -5.02 -5.41
N PRO A 286 -11.97 -5.38 -6.31
CA PRO A 286 -10.66 -5.91 -5.92
C PRO A 286 -9.86 -5.11 -4.89
N ASP A 287 -9.91 -3.78 -4.94
CA ASP A 287 -9.28 -2.88 -3.98
C ASP A 287 -9.88 -3.01 -2.57
N LYS A 288 -11.22 -3.05 -2.48
CA LYS A 288 -11.95 -3.25 -1.21
C LYS A 288 -11.79 -4.66 -0.66
N GLN A 289 -11.68 -5.66 -1.53
CA GLN A 289 -11.28 -7.01 -1.11
C GLN A 289 -9.90 -6.99 -0.45
N PHE A 290 -8.94 -6.27 -1.04
CA PHE A 290 -7.59 -6.18 -0.49
C PHE A 290 -7.55 -5.45 0.86
N GLU A 291 -8.28 -4.34 0.99
CA GLU A 291 -8.43 -3.62 2.27
C GLU A 291 -8.93 -4.56 3.37
N GLN A 292 -10.03 -5.27 3.12
CA GLN A 292 -10.58 -6.24 4.07
C GLN A 292 -9.61 -7.37 4.43
N ILE A 293 -8.77 -7.81 3.49
CA ILE A 293 -7.74 -8.82 3.76
C ILE A 293 -6.64 -8.25 4.67
N VAL A 294 -6.17 -7.02 4.43
CA VAL A 294 -5.18 -6.34 5.28
C VAL A 294 -5.73 -6.17 6.69
N GLU A 295 -6.94 -5.64 6.83
CA GLU A 295 -7.59 -5.41 8.13
C GLU A 295 -7.72 -6.72 8.94
N ARG A 296 -8.30 -7.76 8.34
CA ARG A 296 -8.48 -9.06 9.00
C ARG A 296 -7.15 -9.72 9.34
N ALA A 297 -6.13 -9.56 8.51
CA ALA A 297 -4.79 -10.06 8.80
C ALA A 297 -4.16 -9.32 9.99
N THR A 298 -4.27 -7.99 10.05
CA THR A 298 -3.82 -7.19 11.20
C THR A 298 -4.48 -7.65 12.48
N PHE A 299 -5.81 -7.82 12.47
CA PHE A 299 -6.57 -8.33 13.61
C PHE A 299 -6.08 -9.71 14.08
N ALA A 300 -5.80 -10.64 13.15
CA ALA A 300 -5.27 -11.96 13.47
C ALA A 300 -3.89 -11.88 14.17
N LEU A 301 -3.00 -11.00 13.70
CA LEU A 301 -1.67 -10.81 14.30
C LEU A 301 -1.76 -10.20 15.70
N GLN A 302 -2.65 -9.22 15.88
CA GLN A 302 -2.91 -8.61 17.19
C GLN A 302 -3.51 -9.63 18.18
N SER A 303 -4.47 -10.43 17.73
CA SER A 303 -5.09 -11.49 18.55
C SER A 303 -4.06 -12.56 18.95
N LEU A 304 -3.16 -12.94 18.04
CA LEU A 304 -2.05 -13.84 18.36
C LEU A 304 -1.12 -13.22 19.42
N THR A 305 -0.84 -11.92 19.31
CA THR A 305 0.02 -11.19 20.25
C THR A 305 -0.58 -11.22 21.66
N GLN A 306 -1.86 -10.87 21.80
CA GLN A 306 -2.59 -10.94 23.08
C GLN A 306 -2.57 -12.35 23.67
N LEU A 307 -2.86 -13.37 22.86
CA LEU A 307 -2.86 -14.76 23.31
C LEU A 307 -1.48 -15.21 23.83
N PHE A 308 -0.39 -14.83 23.15
CA PHE A 308 0.96 -15.17 23.61
C PHE A 308 1.38 -14.37 24.86
N ASN A 309 0.86 -13.17 25.08
CA ASN A 309 1.03 -12.44 26.35
C ASN A 309 0.21 -13.04 27.51
N GLY A 310 -0.74 -13.92 27.23
CA GLY A 310 -1.65 -14.48 28.25
C GLY A 310 -2.83 -13.55 28.58
N GLU A 311 -3.12 -12.60 27.69
CA GLU A 311 -4.30 -11.73 27.76
C GLU A 311 -5.51 -12.44 27.12
N THR A 312 -6.71 -12.18 27.63
CA THR A 312 -7.94 -12.67 27.01
C THR A 312 -8.21 -11.90 25.72
N VAL A 313 -8.33 -12.63 24.60
CA VAL A 313 -8.71 -12.04 23.30
C VAL A 313 -10.15 -11.56 23.38
N GLU A 314 -10.35 -10.24 23.42
CA GLU A 314 -11.68 -9.63 23.32
C GLU A 314 -12.14 -9.73 21.86
N CYS A 315 -13.09 -10.62 21.59
CA CYS A 315 -13.75 -10.71 20.29
C CYS A 315 -14.74 -9.55 20.12
N GLU A 316 -14.27 -8.32 19.92
CA GLU A 316 -15.14 -7.25 19.43
C GLU A 316 -15.28 -7.31 17.91
N GLY A 317 -16.40 -7.89 17.46
CA GLY A 317 -17.21 -7.41 16.34
C GLY A 317 -16.57 -7.27 14.95
N ALA A 318 -16.24 -8.36 14.27
CA ALA A 318 -16.33 -8.43 12.81
C ALA A 318 -17.71 -8.97 12.41
N ALA A 319 -18.75 -8.16 12.63
CA ALA A 319 -20.09 -8.38 12.11
C ALA A 319 -20.53 -7.09 11.39
N GLY A 320 -20.41 -7.11 10.07
CA GLY A 320 -20.73 -6.03 9.14
C GLY A 320 -20.14 -6.35 7.78
#